data_AF-A0A9P6SUM1-F1
#
_entry.id   AF-A0A9P6SUM1-F1
#
_cell.length_a   1.000
_cell.length_b   1.000
_cell.length_c   1.000
_cell.angle_alpha   90.00
_cell.angle_beta   90.00
_cell.angle_gamma   90.00
#
_symmetry.space_group_name_H-M   'P 1'
#
loop_
_entity.id
_entity.type
_entity.pdbx_description
1 polymer ?
#
loop_
_entity_poly.entity_id
_entity_poly.type
_entity_poly.pdbx_seq_one_letter_code
_entity_poly.pdbx_strand_id
1 'polypeptide(L)'
;MQNLGHDLRRGLNNFNPLGNNYKSINKWLAEMKNIDSSLKTLDKEISADAKLIATWGANEGDDLADVSQRMSQLMEEVGLIQQAYSLRHTAYRKTIKSLKTQEMTLDENRKRKQDLTSQIAKAQKASKENPIKLMELQAAYDRVSAELLTQELELLQFKRVTVKEAFDAKFDAMLEYAEKMALIAGYGRAITLVIDTEPQVADRMRVYNGGEYTAGAVNQVKAAVTNWQPQPVNAP
;
A
#
# COMPACT_ATOMS: atom_id res chain seq x y z
N MET A 1 -6.86 -2.45 43.28
CA MET A 1 -7.62 -2.31 42.02
C MET A 1 -7.55 -0.85 41.59
N GLN A 2 -6.47 -0.46 40.91
CA GLN A 2 -6.29 0.91 40.41
C GLN A 2 -7.14 1.09 39.14
N ASN A 3 -8.21 1.87 39.30
CA ASN A 3 -8.70 2.90 38.39
C ASN A 3 -8.70 2.61 36.86
N LEU A 4 -9.21 1.44 36.43
CA LEU A 4 -9.46 1.11 35.02
C LEU A 4 -10.18 2.24 34.26
N GLY A 5 -11.16 2.88 34.90
CA GLY A 5 -11.91 4.00 34.33
C GLY A 5 -11.10 5.30 34.18
N HIS A 6 -10.12 5.53 35.04
CA HIS A 6 -9.21 6.68 34.94
C HIS A 6 -8.15 6.46 33.87
N ASP A 7 -7.62 5.24 33.74
CA ASP A 7 -6.64 4.92 32.70
C ASP A 7 -7.29 4.82 31.30
N LEU A 8 -8.53 4.32 31.21
CA LEU A 8 -9.35 4.40 30.00
C LEU A 8 -9.62 5.86 29.63
N ARG A 9 -10.05 6.71 30.59
CA ARG A 9 -10.25 8.15 30.34
C ARG A 9 -8.96 8.87 29.97
N ARG A 10 -7.82 8.52 30.57
CA ARG A 10 -6.51 9.10 30.25
C ARG A 10 -6.03 8.68 28.86
N GLY A 11 -6.24 7.41 28.49
CA GLY A 11 -6.00 6.90 27.13
C GLY A 11 -6.87 7.58 26.08
N LEU A 12 -8.16 7.81 26.39
CA LEU A 12 -9.10 8.53 25.54
C LEU A 12 -8.80 10.04 25.47
N ASN A 13 -8.25 10.66 26.53
CA ASN A 13 -7.86 12.07 26.53
C ASN A 13 -6.55 12.33 25.74
N ASN A 14 -5.68 11.33 25.61
CA ASN A 14 -4.53 11.39 24.69
C ASN A 14 -4.93 11.21 23.22
N PHE A 15 -6.13 10.66 22.96
CA PHE A 15 -6.76 10.75 21.66
C PHE A 15 -7.34 12.16 21.52
N ASN A 16 -6.70 12.96 20.66
CA ASN A 16 -7.03 14.36 20.40
C ASN A 16 -8.55 14.63 20.51
N PRO A 17 -9.03 15.25 21.61
CA PRO A 17 -10.46 15.39 21.91
C PRO A 17 -11.15 16.42 21.00
N LEU A 18 -10.39 17.06 20.11
CA LEU A 18 -10.87 17.87 19.01
C LEU A 18 -10.54 17.15 17.70
N GLY A 19 -11.47 16.30 17.27
CA GLY A 19 -11.57 15.88 15.89
C GLY A 19 -11.54 17.12 15.01
N ASN A 20 -10.43 17.31 14.28
CA ASN A 20 -10.31 18.09 13.05
C ASN A 20 -8.84 18.36 12.73
N ASN A 21 -8.02 17.32 12.69
CA ASN A 21 -6.99 17.40 11.68
C ASN A 21 -6.75 16.10 10.94
N TYR A 22 -7.68 15.80 10.04
CA TYR A 22 -7.44 14.88 8.94
C TYR A 22 -6.24 15.30 8.06
N LYS A 23 -5.56 16.44 8.30
CA LYS A 23 -4.38 16.87 7.54
C LYS A 23 -3.33 15.78 7.41
N SER A 24 -2.98 15.07 8.48
CA SER A 24 -1.94 14.04 8.39
C SER A 24 -2.39 12.87 7.51
N ILE A 25 -3.58 12.31 7.75
CA ILE A 25 -4.10 11.20 6.93
C ILE A 25 -4.45 11.63 5.50
N ASN A 26 -4.91 12.86 5.28
CA ASN A 26 -5.19 13.41 3.95
C ASN A 26 -3.89 13.60 3.17
N LYS A 27 -2.85 14.15 3.80
CA LYS A 27 -1.52 14.25 3.19
C LYS A 27 -0.98 12.86 2.86
N TRP A 28 -1.08 11.92 3.80
CA TRP A 28 -0.66 10.55 3.56
C TRP A 28 -1.40 9.91 2.38
N LEU A 29 -2.74 10.00 2.34
CA LEU A 29 -3.55 9.50 1.22
C LEU A 29 -3.25 10.20 -0.11
N ALA A 30 -2.87 11.48 -0.07
CA ALA A 30 -2.44 12.22 -1.25
C ALA A 30 -1.11 11.70 -1.77
N GLU A 31 -0.11 11.48 -0.90
CA GLU A 31 1.16 10.87 -1.30
C GLU A 31 0.97 9.46 -1.84
N MET A 32 0.11 8.64 -1.22
CA MET A 32 -0.21 7.32 -1.74
C MET A 32 -0.86 7.36 -3.12
N LYS A 33 -1.66 8.39 -3.42
CA LYS A 33 -2.24 8.60 -4.76
C LYS A 33 -1.18 9.03 -5.76
N ASN A 34 -0.19 9.82 -5.34
CA ASN A 34 0.96 10.17 -6.18
C ASN A 34 1.74 8.90 -6.52
N ILE A 35 2.00 8.05 -5.53
CA ILE A 35 2.63 6.73 -5.73
C ILE A 35 1.81 5.87 -6.70
N ASP A 36 0.48 5.74 -6.54
CA ASP A 36 -0.38 5.02 -7.49
C ASP A 36 -0.20 5.55 -8.93
N SER A 37 -0.05 6.86 -9.08
CA SER A 37 0.13 7.50 -10.40
C SER A 37 1.51 7.19 -10.97
N SER A 38 2.57 7.27 -10.16
CA SER A 38 3.93 6.89 -10.55
C SER A 38 4.03 5.43 -10.95
N LEU A 39 3.41 4.51 -10.20
CA LEU A 39 3.40 3.08 -10.51
C LEU A 39 2.73 2.82 -11.87
N LYS A 40 1.61 3.50 -12.16
CA LYS A 40 0.93 3.38 -13.47
C LYS A 40 1.74 3.95 -14.63
N THR A 41 2.52 4.99 -14.40
CA THR A 41 3.43 5.51 -15.42
C THR A 41 4.55 4.50 -15.67
N LEU A 42 5.15 3.98 -14.60
CA LEU A 42 6.19 2.97 -14.68
C LEU A 42 5.71 1.71 -15.42
N ASP A 43 4.48 1.23 -15.17
CA ASP A 43 3.87 0.11 -15.92
C ASP A 43 3.93 0.31 -17.44
N LYS A 44 3.60 1.52 -17.89
CA LYS A 44 3.59 1.88 -19.32
C LYS A 44 5.00 1.99 -19.89
N GLU A 45 5.89 2.59 -19.13
CA GLU A 45 7.29 2.79 -19.53
C GLU A 45 8.01 1.45 -19.66
N ILE A 46 7.87 0.54 -18.68
CA ILE A 46 8.42 -0.83 -18.76
C ILE A 46 7.89 -1.57 -20.00
N SER A 47 6.58 -1.46 -20.27
CA SER A 47 5.98 -2.10 -21.45
C SER A 47 6.48 -1.53 -22.78
N ALA A 48 6.84 -0.24 -22.81
CA ALA A 48 7.42 0.39 -24.00
C ALA A 48 8.90 0.01 -24.14
N ASP A 49 9.65 0.06 -23.05
CA ASP A 49 11.07 -0.31 -22.97
C ASP A 49 11.29 -1.76 -23.44
N ALA A 50 10.49 -2.70 -22.94
CA ALA A 50 10.54 -4.10 -23.34
C ALA A 50 10.47 -4.29 -24.87
N LYS A 51 9.61 -3.53 -25.57
CA LYS A 51 9.44 -3.62 -27.02
C LYS A 51 10.64 -3.05 -27.78
N LEU A 52 11.22 -1.98 -27.27
CA LEU A 52 12.35 -1.31 -27.89
C LEU A 52 13.61 -2.19 -27.85
N ILE A 53 13.82 -2.96 -26.77
CA ILE A 53 14.95 -3.89 -26.64
C ILE A 53 14.95 -4.91 -27.79
N ALA A 54 13.84 -5.60 -28.01
CA ALA A 54 13.71 -6.56 -29.11
C ALA A 54 13.83 -5.89 -30.49
N THR A 55 13.22 -4.72 -30.66
CA THR A 55 13.26 -3.98 -31.93
C THR A 55 14.69 -3.59 -32.32
N TRP A 56 15.47 -3.13 -31.35
CA TRP A 56 16.88 -2.81 -31.58
C TRP A 56 17.68 -4.06 -31.91
N GLY A 57 17.61 -5.10 -31.07
CA GLY A 57 18.44 -6.30 -31.22
C GLY A 57 18.18 -7.12 -32.50
N ALA A 58 16.99 -7.02 -33.09
CA ALA A 58 16.62 -7.77 -34.30
C ALA A 58 17.56 -7.58 -35.50
N ASN A 59 18.36 -6.51 -35.52
CA ASN A 59 19.28 -6.20 -36.61
C ASN A 59 20.77 -6.32 -36.23
N GLU A 60 21.09 -6.90 -35.07
CA GLU A 60 22.44 -6.88 -34.48
C GLU A 60 23.18 -8.24 -34.55
N GLY A 61 22.69 -9.18 -35.37
CA GLY A 61 23.23 -10.54 -35.50
C GLY A 61 22.55 -11.56 -34.56
N ASP A 62 22.82 -12.85 -34.77
CA ASP A 62 22.02 -13.95 -34.19
C ASP A 62 22.05 -13.99 -32.65
N ASP A 63 23.21 -13.76 -32.03
CA ASP A 63 23.38 -13.78 -30.57
C ASP A 63 22.66 -12.60 -29.90
N LEU A 64 22.90 -11.38 -30.38
CA LEU A 64 22.27 -10.17 -29.85
C LEU A 64 20.77 -10.12 -30.15
N ALA A 65 20.31 -10.63 -31.31
CA ALA A 65 18.90 -10.75 -31.61
C ALA A 65 18.19 -11.69 -30.65
N ASP A 66 18.74 -12.89 -30.41
CA ASP A 66 18.15 -13.84 -29.48
C ASP A 66 18.15 -13.32 -28.04
N VAL A 67 19.30 -12.82 -27.54
CA VAL A 67 19.39 -12.30 -26.17
C VAL A 67 18.46 -11.10 -25.96
N SER A 68 18.41 -10.16 -26.90
CA SER A 68 17.52 -8.99 -26.80
C SER A 68 16.05 -9.41 -26.83
N GLN A 69 15.69 -10.40 -27.67
CA GLN A 69 14.35 -10.97 -27.66
C GLN A 69 14.00 -11.61 -26.32
N ARG A 70 14.94 -12.32 -25.67
CA ARG A 70 14.71 -12.87 -24.32
C ARG A 70 14.62 -11.78 -23.26
N MET A 71 15.47 -10.75 -23.31
CA MET A 71 15.38 -9.62 -22.38
C MET A 71 14.03 -8.91 -22.51
N SER A 72 13.54 -8.71 -23.73
CA SER A 72 12.19 -8.20 -23.97
C SER A 72 11.12 -9.04 -23.28
N GLN A 73 11.16 -10.37 -23.47
CA GLN A 73 10.22 -11.30 -22.82
C GLN A 73 10.30 -11.24 -21.28
N LEU A 74 11.48 -11.07 -20.71
CA LEU A 74 11.65 -10.91 -19.26
C LEU A 74 11.11 -9.56 -18.77
N MET A 75 11.32 -8.48 -19.52
CA MET A 75 10.80 -7.16 -19.17
C MET A 75 9.27 -7.10 -19.28
N GLU A 76 8.67 -7.86 -20.19
CA GLU A 76 7.20 -8.05 -20.22
C GLU A 76 6.69 -8.69 -18.93
N GLU A 77 7.37 -9.72 -18.41
CA GLU A 77 7.02 -10.35 -17.13
C GLU A 77 7.21 -9.39 -15.94
N VAL A 78 8.27 -8.57 -15.95
CA VAL A 78 8.45 -7.48 -14.98
C VAL A 78 7.25 -6.53 -15.01
N GLY A 79 6.77 -6.17 -16.20
CA GLY A 79 5.57 -5.34 -16.36
C GLY A 79 4.33 -5.95 -15.72
N LEU A 80 4.11 -7.27 -15.86
CA LEU A 80 2.99 -7.97 -15.23
C LEU A 80 3.10 -7.99 -13.70
N ILE A 81 4.29 -8.25 -13.17
CA ILE A 81 4.57 -8.22 -11.72
C ILE A 81 4.35 -6.81 -11.15
N GLN A 82 4.84 -5.79 -11.86
CA GLN A 82 4.67 -4.38 -11.49
C GLN A 82 3.19 -3.99 -11.47
N GLN A 83 2.42 -4.39 -12.48
CA GLN A 83 0.98 -4.13 -12.54
C GLN A 83 0.24 -4.78 -11.36
N ALA A 84 0.56 -6.04 -11.03
CA ALA A 84 -0.01 -6.74 -9.89
C ALA A 84 0.32 -6.03 -8.56
N TYR A 85 1.55 -5.54 -8.40
CA TYR A 85 1.95 -4.75 -7.23
C TYR A 85 1.21 -3.40 -7.17
N SER A 86 1.07 -2.69 -8.30
CA SER A 86 0.33 -1.44 -8.43
C SER A 86 -1.13 -1.56 -8.01
N LEU A 87 -1.79 -2.66 -8.39
CA LEU A 87 -3.16 -2.98 -7.96
C LEU A 87 -3.25 -3.19 -6.44
N ARG A 88 -2.30 -3.92 -5.84
CA ARG A 88 -2.26 -4.15 -4.39
C ARG A 88 -1.94 -2.88 -3.60
N HIS A 89 -1.09 -2.00 -4.12
CA HIS A 89 -0.84 -0.69 -3.52
C HIS A 89 -2.11 0.19 -3.55
N THR A 90 -2.87 0.14 -4.65
CA THR A 90 -4.17 0.85 -4.74
C THR A 90 -5.18 0.31 -3.72
N ALA A 91 -5.23 -1.02 -3.53
CA ALA A 91 -6.07 -1.66 -2.51
C ALA A 91 -5.66 -1.25 -1.09
N TYR A 92 -4.36 -1.25 -0.79
CA TYR A 92 -3.81 -0.74 0.47
C TYR A 92 -4.25 0.71 0.74
N ARG A 93 -4.20 1.60 -0.26
CA ARG A 93 -4.70 2.97 -0.13
C ARG A 93 -6.20 3.03 0.18
N LYS A 94 -7.00 2.17 -0.43
CA LYS A 94 -8.44 2.08 -0.14
C LYS A 94 -8.68 1.68 1.31
N THR A 95 -7.91 0.74 1.84
CA THR A 95 -7.97 0.34 3.25
C THR A 95 -7.58 1.50 4.19
N ILE A 96 -6.51 2.23 3.90
CA ILE A 96 -6.16 3.43 4.70
C ILE A 96 -7.25 4.51 4.61
N LYS A 97 -7.90 4.67 3.45
CA LYS A 97 -9.00 5.63 3.30
C LYS A 97 -10.20 5.28 4.19
N SER A 98 -10.46 4.01 4.46
CA SER A 98 -11.58 3.58 5.31
C SER A 98 -11.41 4.06 6.76
N LEU A 99 -10.17 4.16 7.27
CA LEU A 99 -9.87 4.75 8.59
C LEU A 99 -10.43 6.16 8.73
N LYS A 100 -10.16 7.01 7.73
CA LYS A 100 -10.69 8.38 7.69
C LYS A 100 -12.21 8.37 7.59
N THR A 101 -12.77 7.57 6.69
CA THR A 101 -14.22 7.50 6.48
C THR A 101 -14.95 7.08 7.75
N GLN A 102 -14.43 6.08 8.48
CA GLN A 102 -15.01 5.63 9.75
C GLN A 102 -14.85 6.68 10.85
N GLU A 103 -13.75 7.42 10.89
CA GLU A 103 -13.58 8.48 11.88
C GLU A 103 -14.53 9.67 11.66
N MET A 104 -14.83 9.98 10.39
CA MET A 104 -15.76 11.06 10.03
C MET A 104 -17.20 10.80 10.47
N THR A 105 -17.61 9.54 10.67
CA THR A 105 -18.98 9.24 11.11
C THR A 105 -19.25 9.69 12.55
N LEU A 106 -18.19 9.92 13.35
CA LEU A 106 -18.30 10.39 14.73
C LEU A 106 -18.29 11.92 14.85
N ASP A 107 -17.97 12.65 13.77
CA ASP A 107 -17.77 14.11 13.83
C ASP A 107 -19.03 14.87 14.27
N GLU A 108 -20.21 14.42 13.84
CA GLU A 108 -21.48 15.04 14.24
C GLU A 108 -21.75 14.87 15.74
N ASN A 109 -21.56 13.66 16.28
CA ASN A 109 -21.75 13.39 17.70
C ASN A 109 -20.70 14.10 18.58
N ARG A 110 -19.46 14.19 18.12
CA ARG A 110 -18.39 14.99 18.76
C ARG A 110 -18.78 16.47 18.82
N LYS A 111 -19.23 17.04 17.71
CA LYS A 111 -19.71 18.43 17.64
C LYS A 111 -20.91 18.66 18.56
N ARG A 112 -21.89 17.75 18.53
CA ARG A 112 -23.09 17.82 19.38
C ARG A 112 -22.73 17.82 20.86
N LYS A 113 -21.78 16.99 21.30
CA LYS A 113 -21.26 16.98 22.68
C LYS A 113 -20.61 18.32 23.04
N GLN A 114 -19.81 18.89 22.15
CA GLN A 114 -19.15 20.19 22.37
C GLN A 114 -20.18 21.34 22.46
N ASP A 115 -21.20 21.34 21.61
CA ASP A 115 -22.28 22.32 21.62
C ASP A 115 -23.09 22.24 22.91
N LEU A 116 -23.44 21.02 23.37
CA LEU A 116 -24.11 20.79 24.65
C LEU A 116 -23.25 21.26 25.83
N THR A 117 -21.95 20.96 25.83
CA THR A 117 -21.01 21.44 26.86
C THR A 117 -21.02 22.98 26.94
N SER A 118 -21.00 23.64 25.79
CA SER A 118 -21.02 25.11 25.71
C SER A 118 -22.35 25.70 26.18
N GLN A 119 -23.47 25.04 25.87
CA GLN A 119 -24.81 25.44 26.32
C GLN A 119 -24.98 25.29 27.84
N ILE A 120 -24.49 24.19 28.42
CA ILE A 120 -24.49 23.95 29.87
C ILE A 120 -23.68 25.04 30.57
N ALA A 121 -22.45 25.32 30.11
CA ALA A 121 -21.60 26.36 30.69
C ALA A 121 -22.23 27.77 30.64
N LYS A 122 -22.94 28.08 29.54
CA LYS A 122 -23.70 29.34 29.41
C LYS A 122 -24.89 29.39 30.37
N ALA A 123 -25.65 28.30 30.48
CA ALA A 123 -26.82 28.21 31.36
C ALA A 123 -26.44 28.35 32.84
N GLN A 124 -25.31 27.76 33.26
CA GLN A 124 -24.77 27.89 34.62
C GLN A 124 -24.38 29.34 34.97
N LYS A 125 -23.82 30.09 34.02
CA LYS A 125 -23.40 31.49 34.23
C LYS A 125 -24.54 32.50 34.27
N ALA A 126 -25.69 32.18 33.66
CA ALA A 126 -26.75 33.16 33.43
C ALA A 126 -27.54 33.58 34.70
N SER A 127 -27.33 32.92 35.86
CA SER A 127 -27.83 33.27 37.21
C SER A 127 -29.35 33.55 37.40
N LYS A 128 -30.16 33.56 36.34
CA LYS A 128 -31.63 33.66 36.38
C LYS A 128 -32.18 32.34 35.82
N GLU A 129 -32.56 31.48 36.76
CA GLU A 129 -32.67 30.03 36.63
C GLU A 129 -33.88 29.57 35.80
N ASN A 130 -33.64 28.70 34.83
CA ASN A 130 -34.61 27.66 34.48
C ASN A 130 -33.94 26.31 34.80
N PRO A 131 -34.10 25.80 36.04
CA PRO A 131 -33.46 24.56 36.48
C PRO A 131 -33.86 23.36 35.62
N ILE A 132 -35.09 23.38 35.09
CA ILE A 132 -35.61 22.35 34.18
C ILE A 132 -34.78 22.32 32.90
N LYS A 133 -34.52 23.48 32.29
CA LYS A 133 -33.69 23.59 31.08
C LYS A 133 -32.25 23.10 31.30
N LEU A 134 -31.67 23.37 32.47
CA LEU A 134 -30.34 22.87 32.81
C LEU A 134 -30.34 21.34 32.95
N MET A 135 -31.37 20.79 33.59
CA MET A 135 -31.55 19.35 33.75
C MET A 135 -31.73 18.64 32.39
N GLU A 136 -32.52 19.22 31.48
CA GLU A 136 -32.71 18.72 30.11
C GLU A 136 -31.40 18.72 29.31
N LEU A 137 -30.62 19.81 29.38
CA LEU A 137 -29.31 19.89 28.73
C LEU A 137 -28.33 18.85 29.28
N GLN A 138 -28.32 18.65 30.60
CA GLN A 138 -27.48 17.64 31.24
C GLN A 138 -27.87 16.23 30.82
N ALA A 139 -29.16 15.90 30.83
CA ALA A 139 -29.64 14.59 30.38
C ALA A 139 -29.30 14.33 28.90
N ALA A 140 -29.44 15.35 28.04
CA ALA A 140 -29.03 15.24 26.63
C ALA A 140 -27.51 15.05 26.48
N TYR A 141 -26.70 15.76 27.28
CA TYR A 141 -25.26 15.61 27.31
C TYR A 141 -24.83 14.20 27.75
N ASP A 142 -25.43 13.68 28.81
CA ASP A 142 -25.11 12.36 29.34
C ASP A 142 -25.43 11.27 28.31
N ARG A 143 -26.58 11.37 27.64
CA ARG A 143 -26.98 10.47 26.55
C ARG A 143 -25.99 10.49 25.39
N VAL A 144 -25.68 11.67 24.84
CA VAL A 144 -24.73 11.81 23.71
C VAL A 144 -23.33 11.34 24.12
N SER A 145 -22.92 11.60 25.36
CA SER A 145 -21.61 11.20 25.86
C SER A 145 -21.47 9.69 26.02
N ALA A 146 -22.53 8.99 26.45
CA ALA A 146 -22.54 7.54 26.54
C ALA A 146 -22.48 6.89 25.15
N GLU A 147 -23.29 7.37 24.20
CA GLU A 147 -23.28 6.88 22.81
C GLU A 147 -21.92 7.10 22.14
N LEU A 148 -21.36 8.32 22.27
CA LEU A 148 -20.05 8.64 21.70
C LEU A 148 -18.94 7.80 22.31
N LEU A 149 -18.99 7.47 23.61
CA LEU A 149 -17.98 6.61 24.23
C LEU A 149 -17.93 5.23 23.57
N THR A 150 -19.09 4.61 23.34
CA THR A 150 -19.17 3.32 22.65
C THR A 150 -18.60 3.42 21.23
N GLN A 151 -19.01 4.45 20.47
CA GLN A 151 -18.53 4.68 19.10
C GLN A 151 -17.01 4.91 19.04
N GLU A 152 -16.44 5.64 20.00
CA GLU A 152 -14.98 5.86 20.07
C GLU A 152 -14.23 4.56 20.37
N LEU A 153 -14.75 3.70 21.25
CA LEU A 153 -14.15 2.39 21.54
C LEU A 153 -14.18 1.48 20.31
N GLU A 154 -15.29 1.47 19.57
CA GLU A 154 -15.41 0.74 18.31
C GLU A 154 -14.44 1.29 17.24
N LEU A 155 -14.33 2.62 17.12
CA LEU A 155 -13.38 3.27 16.21
C LEU A 155 -11.93 2.91 16.56
N LEU A 156 -11.58 2.84 17.84
CA LEU A 156 -10.24 2.44 18.29
C LEU A 156 -9.92 1.00 17.89
N GLN A 157 -10.85 0.08 18.10
CA GLN A 157 -10.68 -1.31 17.68
C GLN A 157 -10.58 -1.42 16.16
N PHE A 158 -11.45 -0.73 15.42
CA PHE A 158 -11.42 -0.68 13.97
C PHE A 158 -10.07 -0.16 13.45
N LYS A 159 -9.54 0.92 14.02
CA LYS A 159 -8.22 1.47 13.68
C LYS A 159 -7.11 0.43 13.89
N ARG A 160 -7.11 -0.29 15.02
CA ARG A 160 -6.09 -1.32 15.32
C ARG A 160 -6.09 -2.45 14.30
N VAL A 161 -7.27 -3.01 14.02
CA VAL A 161 -7.44 -4.12 13.07
C VAL A 161 -7.05 -3.67 11.67
N THR A 162 -7.65 -2.56 11.21
CA THR A 162 -7.44 -2.05 9.85
C THR A 162 -5.99 -1.66 9.59
N VAL A 163 -5.30 -1.04 10.56
CA VAL A 163 -3.87 -0.69 10.40
C VAL A 163 -3.02 -1.93 10.28
N LYS A 164 -3.24 -2.95 11.14
CA LYS A 164 -2.51 -4.22 11.06
C LYS A 164 -2.71 -4.86 9.67
N GLU A 165 -3.96 -5.09 9.28
CA GLU A 165 -4.30 -5.73 8.01
C GLU A 165 -3.77 -4.95 6.80
N ALA A 166 -3.82 -3.61 6.84
CA ALA A 166 -3.29 -2.78 5.77
C ALA A 166 -1.78 -2.93 5.61
N PHE A 167 -1.03 -2.94 6.71
CA PHE A 167 0.42 -3.09 6.63
C PHE A 167 0.85 -4.51 6.31
N ASP A 168 0.17 -5.54 6.84
CA ASP A 168 0.40 -6.93 6.46
C ASP A 168 0.24 -7.09 4.93
N ALA A 169 -0.91 -6.67 4.38
CA ALA A 169 -1.17 -6.76 2.95
C ALA A 169 -0.16 -5.96 2.10
N LYS A 170 0.31 -4.81 2.60
CA LYS A 170 1.35 -4.02 1.93
C LYS A 170 2.67 -4.78 1.89
N PHE A 171 3.12 -5.33 3.01
CA PHE A 171 4.41 -5.99 3.09
C PHE A 171 4.40 -7.34 2.38
N ASP A 172 3.30 -8.09 2.41
CA ASP A 172 3.12 -9.29 1.60
C ASP A 172 3.25 -8.96 0.10
N ALA A 173 2.65 -7.84 -0.33
CA ALA A 173 2.77 -7.38 -1.70
C ALA A 173 4.20 -6.97 -2.07
N MET A 174 4.92 -6.33 -1.16
CA MET A 174 6.33 -5.96 -1.35
C MET A 174 7.24 -7.18 -1.41
N LEU A 175 7.02 -8.18 -0.56
CA LEU A 175 7.80 -9.42 -0.55
C LEU A 175 7.62 -10.20 -1.85
N GLU A 176 6.37 -10.44 -2.26
CA GLU A 176 6.10 -11.12 -3.53
C GLU A 176 6.73 -10.39 -4.71
N TYR A 177 6.58 -9.06 -4.76
CA TYR A 177 7.20 -8.25 -5.80
C TYR A 177 8.72 -8.42 -5.82
N ALA A 178 9.39 -8.25 -4.67
CA ALA A 178 10.83 -8.31 -4.57
C ALA A 178 11.39 -9.69 -4.94
N GLU A 179 10.77 -10.76 -4.46
CA GLU A 179 11.22 -12.14 -4.72
C GLU A 179 11.03 -12.54 -6.19
N LYS A 180 9.91 -12.17 -6.81
CA LYS A 180 9.70 -12.40 -8.25
C LYS A 180 10.66 -11.58 -9.10
N MET A 181 10.95 -10.33 -8.72
CA MET A 181 11.96 -9.52 -9.39
C MET A 181 13.37 -10.13 -9.25
N ALA A 182 13.71 -10.68 -8.09
CA ALA A 182 14.99 -11.37 -7.87
C ALA A 182 15.14 -12.60 -8.78
N LEU A 183 14.07 -13.39 -8.96
CA LEU A 183 14.06 -14.50 -9.91
C LEU A 183 14.37 -14.02 -11.33
N ILE A 184 13.63 -13.02 -11.83
CA ILE A 184 13.84 -12.49 -13.18
C ILE A 184 15.26 -11.95 -13.36
N ALA A 185 15.78 -11.19 -12.40
CA ALA A 185 17.12 -10.65 -12.45
C ALA A 185 18.19 -11.75 -12.52
N GLY A 186 18.02 -12.84 -11.76
CA GLY A 186 18.91 -13.99 -11.77
C GLY A 186 18.99 -14.66 -13.15
N TYR A 187 17.83 -14.97 -13.75
CA TYR A 187 17.78 -15.60 -15.07
C TYR A 187 18.20 -14.66 -16.19
N GLY A 188 17.86 -13.37 -16.11
CA GLY A 188 18.32 -12.35 -17.06
C GLY A 188 19.86 -12.30 -17.12
N ARG A 189 20.52 -12.26 -15.96
CA ARG A 189 21.99 -12.31 -15.90
C ARG A 189 22.55 -13.64 -16.42
N ALA A 190 21.86 -14.76 -16.19
CA ALA A 190 22.30 -16.06 -16.69
C ALA A 190 22.20 -16.16 -18.23
N ILE A 191 21.21 -15.50 -18.85
CA ILE A 191 21.05 -15.44 -20.30
C ILE A 191 22.19 -14.64 -20.94
N THR A 192 22.62 -13.52 -20.35
CA THR A 192 23.70 -12.70 -20.94
C THR A 192 25.03 -13.45 -21.08
N LEU A 193 25.22 -14.57 -20.36
CA LEU A 193 26.45 -15.37 -20.42
C LEU A 193 26.65 -16.08 -21.77
N VAL A 194 25.62 -16.15 -22.63
CA VAL A 194 25.78 -16.72 -23.99
C VAL A 194 26.42 -15.73 -24.96
N ILE A 195 26.52 -14.45 -24.59
CA ILE A 195 27.19 -13.43 -25.41
C ILE A 195 28.69 -13.63 -25.23
N ASP A 196 29.35 -14.01 -26.32
CA ASP A 196 30.80 -14.01 -26.39
C ASP A 196 31.29 -12.55 -26.53
N THR A 197 32.17 -12.13 -25.63
CA THR A 197 32.72 -10.76 -25.61
C THR A 197 34.14 -10.68 -26.14
N GLU A 198 34.73 -11.81 -26.57
CA GLU A 198 36.07 -11.83 -27.15
C GLU A 198 36.10 -11.02 -28.46
N PRO A 199 37.22 -10.34 -28.77
CA PRO A 199 37.37 -9.63 -30.03
C PRO A 199 37.23 -10.56 -31.23
N GLN A 200 36.43 -10.15 -32.22
CA GLN A 200 36.25 -10.88 -33.46
C GLN A 200 37.56 -10.90 -34.27
N VAL A 201 38.04 -12.10 -34.64
CA VAL A 201 39.21 -12.28 -35.50
C VAL A 201 38.76 -12.45 -36.95
N ALA A 202 39.45 -11.81 -37.90
CA ALA A 202 39.05 -11.75 -39.31
C ALA A 202 38.93 -13.12 -40.02
N ASP A 203 39.56 -14.17 -39.48
CA ASP A 203 39.61 -15.51 -40.07
C ASP A 203 38.53 -16.48 -39.56
N ARG A 204 37.73 -16.09 -38.55
CA ARG A 204 36.72 -16.96 -37.93
C ARG A 204 35.43 -16.23 -37.65
N MET A 205 34.35 -16.61 -38.33
CA MET A 205 33.00 -16.14 -38.01
C MET A 205 32.54 -16.74 -36.67
N ARG A 206 31.98 -15.91 -35.77
CA ARG A 206 31.33 -16.39 -34.55
C ARG A 206 30.07 -17.16 -34.91
N VAL A 207 29.89 -18.35 -34.33
CA VAL A 207 28.68 -19.18 -34.50
C VAL A 207 27.89 -19.16 -33.20
N TYR A 208 26.65 -18.70 -33.25
CA TYR A 208 25.76 -18.68 -32.11
C TYR A 208 25.02 -20.01 -31.93
N ASN A 209 25.13 -20.61 -30.73
CA ASN A 209 24.45 -21.86 -30.37
C ASN A 209 23.68 -21.76 -29.04
N GLY A 210 23.48 -20.54 -28.51
CA GLY A 210 22.85 -20.34 -27.20
C GLY A 210 21.33 -20.43 -27.20
N GLY A 211 20.68 -20.45 -28.36
CA GLY A 211 19.22 -20.26 -28.47
C GLY A 211 18.37 -21.26 -27.68
N GLU A 212 18.77 -22.53 -27.59
CA GLU A 212 18.04 -23.52 -26.79
C GLU A 212 18.14 -23.20 -25.29
N TYR A 213 19.33 -22.84 -24.82
CA TYR A 213 19.56 -22.47 -23.42
C TYR A 213 18.78 -21.21 -23.03
N THR A 214 18.84 -20.16 -23.85
CA THR A 214 18.16 -18.88 -23.53
C THR A 214 16.64 -19.03 -23.53
N ALA A 215 16.08 -19.80 -24.48
CA ALA A 215 14.65 -20.12 -24.50
C ALA A 215 14.25 -20.97 -23.27
N GLY A 216 15.07 -21.96 -22.91
CA GLY A 216 14.88 -22.76 -21.69
C GLY A 216 14.86 -21.89 -20.42
N ALA A 217 15.81 -20.98 -20.28
CA ALA A 217 15.91 -20.06 -19.14
C ALA A 217 14.66 -19.17 -19.00
N VAL A 218 14.15 -18.62 -20.11
CA VAL A 218 12.89 -17.84 -20.10
C VAL A 218 11.70 -18.69 -19.66
N ASN A 219 11.56 -19.90 -20.20
CA ASN A 219 10.45 -20.79 -19.81
C ASN A 219 10.51 -21.17 -18.32
N GLN A 220 11.71 -21.46 -17.81
CA GLN A 220 11.93 -21.79 -16.40
C GLN A 220 11.55 -20.64 -15.48
N VAL A 221 12.00 -19.41 -15.77
CA VAL A 221 11.67 -18.27 -14.90
C VAL A 221 10.20 -17.88 -14.96
N LYS A 222 9.54 -17.96 -16.12
CA LYS A 222 8.08 -17.77 -16.22
C LYS A 222 7.31 -18.78 -15.38
N ALA A 223 7.74 -20.05 -15.40
CA ALA A 223 7.17 -21.08 -14.55
C ALA A 223 7.44 -20.81 -13.06
N ALA A 224 8.65 -20.40 -12.69
CA ALA A 224 9.02 -20.09 -11.31
C ALA A 224 8.24 -18.89 -10.76
N VAL A 225 8.06 -17.84 -11.55
CA VAL A 225 7.26 -16.65 -11.19
C VAL A 225 5.78 -17.02 -11.02
N THR A 226 5.25 -17.85 -11.91
CA THR A 226 3.86 -18.32 -11.85
C THR A 226 3.60 -19.19 -10.63
N ASN A 227 4.53 -20.08 -10.32
CA ASN A 227 4.43 -21.04 -9.22
C ASN A 227 4.99 -20.50 -7.89
N TRP A 228 5.41 -19.24 -7.84
CA TRP A 228 5.91 -18.63 -6.61
C TRP A 228 4.86 -18.70 -5.50
N GLN A 229 5.31 -18.97 -4.28
CA GLN A 229 4.48 -19.04 -3.09
C GLN A 229 5.14 -18.24 -1.97
N PRO A 230 4.35 -17.56 -1.11
CA PRO A 230 4.89 -16.83 0.03
C PRO A 230 5.60 -17.79 0.98
N GLN A 231 6.77 -17.38 1.45
CA GLN A 231 7.45 -18.08 2.54
C GLN A 231 6.76 -17.77 3.88
N PRO A 232 6.64 -18.74 4.79
CA PRO A 232 6.06 -18.48 6.10
C PRO A 232 6.90 -17.47 6.87
N VAL A 233 6.29 -16.35 7.26
CA VAL A 233 6.90 -15.40 8.18
C VAL A 233 6.87 -16.04 9.57
N ASN A 234 8.05 -16.38 10.10
CA ASN A 234 8.16 -16.89 11.47
C ASN A 234 7.60 -15.83 12.43
N ALA A 235 6.60 -16.21 13.22
CA ALA A 235 6.15 -15.39 14.33
C ALA A 235 7.29 -15.29 15.37
N PRO A 236 7.48 -14.13 16.02
CA PRO A 236 8.45 -13.97 17.09
C PRO A 236 8.17 -14.89 18.29
#